data_AF-A0AAU2NUY9-F1
#
_entry.id   AF-A0AAU2NUY9-F1
#
_cell.length_a   1.000
_cell.length_b   1.000
_cell.length_c   1.000
_cell.angle_alpha   90.00
_cell.angle_beta   90.00
_cell.angle_gamma   90.00
#
_symmetry.space_group_name_H-M   'P 1'
#
loop_
_entity.id
_entity.type
_entity.pdbx_description
1 polymer ?
#
loop_
_entity_poly.entity_id
_entity_poly.type
_entity_poly.pdbx_seq_one_letter_code
_entity_poly.pdbx_strand_id
1 'polypeptide(L)'
;MRTALRALKTRAASVAVVGLLTLAPTAVSATDAHAAVSGSVCLSDLPSQAWDTLDLIDAGGPFPYSQDGVVFQNRERILPSKSSGYYHEYTVITPDSPTRGARRVITGRVYHEDYYTSDHYASFYKVDWGC
;
A
#
# COMPACT_ATOMS: atom_id res chain seq x y z
N MET A 1 59.60 -28.83 64.44
CA MET A 1 59.02 -27.67 65.18
C MET A 1 58.94 -26.52 64.19
N ARG A 2 57.82 -25.95 63.79
CA ARG A 2 56.62 -25.57 64.54
C ARG A 2 55.39 -25.68 63.63
N THR A 3 54.37 -26.36 64.15
CA THR A 3 53.00 -26.38 63.64
C THR A 3 52.34 -25.04 63.93
N ALA A 4 51.60 -24.47 62.98
CA ALA A 4 50.64 -23.41 63.24
C ALA A 4 49.39 -23.63 62.39
N LEU A 5 48.32 -24.16 63.02
CA LEU A 5 46.97 -24.13 62.47
C LEU A 5 46.45 -22.69 62.50
N ARG A 6 45.75 -22.28 61.43
CA ARG A 6 44.82 -21.13 61.49
C ARG A 6 43.57 -21.37 60.62
N ALA A 7 42.46 -21.53 61.36
CA ALA A 7 41.11 -21.05 61.09
C ALA A 7 40.40 -21.46 59.77
N LEU A 8 39.44 -22.38 59.93
CA LEU A 8 38.28 -22.57 59.07
C LEU A 8 37.40 -21.31 59.07
N LYS A 9 37.00 -20.81 57.89
CA LYS A 9 35.95 -19.82 57.75
C LYS A 9 35.09 -20.18 56.54
N THR A 10 33.93 -20.79 56.81
CA THR A 10 32.84 -20.96 55.85
C THR A 10 32.24 -19.61 55.49
N ARG A 11 31.89 -19.39 54.21
CA ARG A 11 30.64 -18.71 53.79
C ARG A 11 30.45 -18.69 52.27
N ALA A 12 29.22 -19.07 51.92
CA ALA A 12 28.37 -18.59 50.83
C ALA A 12 28.77 -18.88 49.38
N ALA A 13 28.07 -19.86 48.80
CA ALA A 13 27.78 -19.90 47.38
C ALA A 13 27.10 -18.60 46.94
N SER A 14 27.51 -18.05 45.80
CA SER A 14 26.78 -17.01 45.10
C SER A 14 26.63 -17.45 43.66
N VAL A 15 25.41 -17.84 43.31
CA VAL A 15 24.97 -18.10 41.93
C VAL A 15 24.94 -16.74 41.23
N ALA A 16 25.84 -16.52 40.29
CA ALA A 16 25.75 -15.39 39.38
C ALA A 16 24.75 -15.74 38.27
N VAL A 17 23.51 -15.25 38.38
CA VAL A 17 22.56 -15.28 37.26
C VAL A 17 22.97 -14.21 36.26
N VAL A 18 23.44 -14.63 35.09
CA VAL A 18 23.65 -13.75 33.94
C VAL A 18 22.28 -13.40 33.37
N GLY A 19 21.80 -12.17 33.63
CA GLY A 19 20.60 -11.64 33.01
C GLY A 19 20.87 -11.29 31.54
N LEU A 20 20.46 -12.15 30.62
CA LEU A 20 20.51 -11.88 29.19
C LEU A 20 19.36 -10.93 28.82
N LEU A 21 19.64 -9.64 28.67
CA LEU A 21 18.67 -8.66 28.18
C LEU A 21 18.46 -8.89 26.67
N THR A 22 17.42 -9.64 26.31
CA THR A 22 16.99 -9.75 24.91
C THR A 22 16.27 -8.47 24.52
N LEU A 23 16.94 -7.59 23.77
CA LEU A 23 16.26 -6.53 23.01
C LEU A 23 15.44 -7.21 21.92
N ALA A 24 14.14 -7.40 22.16
CA ALA A 24 13.21 -7.82 21.13
C ALA A 24 13.07 -6.67 20.11
N PRO A 25 13.23 -6.91 18.80
CA PRO A 25 12.93 -5.90 17.80
C PRO A 25 11.42 -5.63 17.81
N THR A 26 11.03 -4.42 18.18
CA THR A 26 9.67 -3.93 17.98
C THR A 26 9.46 -3.76 16.47
N ALA A 27 8.72 -4.66 15.85
CA ALA A 27 8.26 -4.47 14.47
C ALA A 27 7.32 -3.24 14.46
N VAL A 28 7.80 -2.14 13.89
CA VAL A 28 6.97 -0.98 13.59
C VAL A 28 6.20 -1.32 12.33
N SER A 29 4.91 -1.65 12.47
CA SER A 29 4.00 -1.67 11.34
C SER A 29 3.91 -0.25 10.80
N ALA A 30 4.50 0.00 9.63
CA ALA A 30 4.18 1.19 8.87
C ALA A 30 2.71 1.08 8.47
N THR A 31 1.82 1.76 9.20
CA THR A 31 0.52 2.08 8.67
C THR A 31 0.80 2.94 7.44
N ASP A 32 0.49 2.42 6.25
CA ASP A 32 0.42 3.24 5.03
C ASP A 32 -0.42 4.45 5.43
N ALA A 33 0.22 5.62 5.57
CA ALA A 33 -0.48 6.83 6.00
C ALA A 33 -1.66 6.98 5.05
N HIS A 34 -2.89 6.87 5.59
CA HIS A 34 -4.10 6.89 4.80
C HIS A 34 -4.11 8.17 3.97
N ALA A 35 -3.74 8.03 2.70
CA ALA A 35 -4.00 9.04 1.72
C ALA A 35 -5.52 9.14 1.59
N ALA A 36 -6.02 10.34 1.29
CA ALA A 36 -7.42 10.74 1.42
C ALA A 36 -8.42 10.03 0.46
N VAL A 37 -8.18 8.76 0.12
CA VAL A 37 -9.09 7.88 -0.62
C VAL A 37 -10.44 7.88 0.09
N SER A 38 -11.49 8.18 -0.67
CA SER A 38 -12.84 8.45 -0.18
C SER A 38 -13.60 7.21 0.27
N GLY A 39 -13.03 6.02 0.05
CA GLY A 39 -13.59 4.73 0.46
C GLY A 39 -13.27 3.64 -0.55
N SER A 40 -14.06 2.56 -0.53
CA SER A 40 -14.11 1.56 -1.59
C SER A 40 -15.44 1.62 -2.35
N VAL A 41 -15.43 1.10 -3.58
CA VAL A 41 -16.61 0.92 -4.43
C VAL A 41 -16.56 -0.48 -5.01
N CYS A 42 -17.69 -1.20 -5.00
CA CYS A 42 -17.75 -2.51 -5.61
C CYS A 42 -17.53 -2.44 -7.12
N LEU A 43 -16.85 -3.44 -7.68
CA LEU A 43 -16.71 -3.57 -9.14
C LEU A 43 -18.10 -3.58 -9.81
N SER A 44 -19.05 -4.31 -9.22
CA SER A 44 -20.48 -4.33 -9.59
C SER A 44 -21.16 -2.96 -9.65
N ASP A 45 -20.69 -1.97 -8.87
CA ASP A 45 -21.28 -0.63 -8.81
C ASP A 45 -20.63 0.39 -9.76
N LEU A 46 -19.53 0.00 -10.43
CA LEU A 46 -18.89 0.86 -11.42
C LEU A 46 -19.72 0.96 -12.71
N PRO A 47 -19.66 2.10 -13.43
CA PRO A 47 -20.26 2.19 -14.76
C PRO A 47 -19.60 1.16 -15.70
N SER A 48 -20.37 0.59 -16.64
CA SER A 48 -19.88 -0.47 -17.52
C SER A 48 -18.60 -0.09 -18.30
N GLN A 49 -18.41 1.19 -18.63
CA GLN A 49 -17.20 1.66 -19.32
C GLN A 49 -15.93 1.48 -18.47
N ALA A 50 -16.04 1.42 -17.15
CA ALA A 50 -14.91 1.12 -16.28
C ALA A 50 -14.50 -0.35 -16.41
N TRP A 51 -15.46 -1.25 -16.63
CA TRP A 51 -15.19 -2.67 -16.90
C TRP A 51 -14.46 -2.82 -18.22
N ASP A 52 -14.94 -2.16 -19.28
CA ASP A 52 -14.26 -2.14 -20.58
C ASP A 52 -12.80 -1.65 -20.43
N THR A 53 -12.57 -0.67 -19.57
CA THR A 53 -11.22 -0.14 -19.29
C THR A 53 -10.35 -1.15 -18.56
N LEU A 54 -10.89 -1.84 -17.55
CA LEU A 54 -10.18 -2.88 -16.79
C LEU A 54 -9.84 -4.08 -17.67
N ASP A 55 -10.74 -4.50 -18.56
CA ASP A 55 -10.50 -5.57 -19.54
C ASP A 55 -9.37 -5.17 -20.51
N LEU A 56 -9.35 -3.92 -20.97
CA LEU A 56 -8.25 -3.40 -21.80
C LEU A 56 -6.92 -3.35 -21.04
N ILE A 57 -6.93 -3.03 -19.74
CA ILE A 57 -5.73 -3.05 -18.90
C ILE A 57 -5.18 -4.48 -18.80
N ASP A 58 -6.04 -5.47 -18.54
CA ASP A 58 -5.64 -6.88 -18.48
C ASP A 58 -5.07 -7.38 -19.82
N ALA A 59 -5.69 -6.97 -20.94
CA ALA A 59 -5.23 -7.31 -22.28
C ALA A 59 -3.97 -6.55 -22.73
N GLY A 60 -3.58 -5.47 -22.04
CA GLY A 60 -2.48 -4.59 -22.46
C GLY A 60 -2.82 -3.66 -23.62
N GLY A 61 -4.10 -3.33 -23.81
CA GLY A 61 -4.63 -2.47 -24.87
C GLY A 61 -5.22 -3.24 -26.06
N PRO A 62 -5.46 -2.57 -27.22
CA PRO A 62 -5.12 -1.19 -27.53
C PRO A 62 -5.98 -0.19 -26.76
N PHE A 63 -5.38 0.90 -26.28
CA PHE A 63 -6.10 1.94 -25.55
C PHE A 63 -6.65 3.03 -26.47
N PRO A 64 -7.83 3.60 -26.17
CA PRO A 64 -8.50 4.57 -27.03
C PRO A 64 -7.83 5.94 -27.03
N TYR A 65 -7.11 6.32 -25.96
CA TYR A 65 -6.43 7.60 -25.87
C TYR A 65 -4.93 7.44 -25.66
N SER A 66 -4.16 8.33 -26.29
CA SER A 66 -2.69 8.35 -26.20
C SER A 66 -2.13 8.53 -24.79
N GLN A 67 -2.94 9.03 -23.85
CA GLN A 67 -2.59 9.23 -22.45
C GLN A 67 -2.82 7.97 -21.61
N ASP A 68 -3.52 6.97 -22.13
CA ASP A 68 -3.80 5.76 -21.37
C ASP A 68 -2.51 4.95 -21.19
N GLY A 69 -2.23 4.59 -19.94
CA GLY A 69 -0.99 3.93 -19.53
C GLY A 69 0.15 4.89 -19.15
N VAL A 70 -0.01 6.22 -19.23
CA VAL A 70 1.02 7.14 -18.73
C VAL A 70 1.07 7.14 -17.20
N VAL A 71 2.21 7.55 -16.64
CA VAL A 71 2.41 7.60 -15.19
C VAL A 71 1.51 8.66 -14.55
N PHE A 72 0.69 8.23 -13.59
CA PHE A 72 -0.04 9.12 -12.69
C PHE A 72 0.86 9.54 -11.53
N GLN A 73 1.07 10.85 -11.37
CA GLN A 73 2.07 11.36 -10.43
C GLN A 73 1.58 11.47 -8.97
N ASN A 74 0.28 11.38 -8.72
CA ASN A 74 -0.31 11.53 -7.39
C ASN A 74 0.20 12.79 -6.64
N ARG A 75 0.22 13.95 -7.33
CA ARG A 75 0.84 15.19 -6.82
C ARG A 75 0.11 15.73 -5.60
N GLU A 76 -1.21 15.59 -5.60
CA GLU A 76 -2.13 15.99 -4.55
C GLU A 76 -2.10 15.01 -3.36
N ARG A 77 -1.39 13.87 -3.51
CA ARG A 77 -1.21 12.83 -2.49
C ARG A 77 -2.52 12.27 -1.93
N ILE A 78 -3.51 12.07 -2.80
CA ILE A 78 -4.79 11.47 -2.45
C ILE A 78 -4.68 9.94 -2.41
N LEU A 79 -3.87 9.33 -3.27
CA LEU A 79 -3.52 7.90 -3.20
C LEU A 79 -2.31 7.68 -2.27
N PRO A 80 -2.09 6.46 -1.74
CA PRO A 80 -0.93 6.16 -0.91
C PRO A 80 0.40 6.62 -1.53
N SER A 81 1.32 7.11 -0.69
CA SER A 81 2.62 7.59 -1.16
C SER A 81 3.48 6.41 -1.64
N LYS A 82 3.77 6.35 -2.94
CA LYS A 82 4.61 5.34 -3.58
C LYS A 82 5.64 6.02 -4.50
N SER A 83 6.62 5.25 -4.99
CA SER A 83 7.64 5.77 -5.90
C SER A 83 7.04 6.21 -7.25
N SER A 84 7.74 7.10 -7.96
CA SER A 84 7.35 7.51 -9.32
C SER A 84 7.24 6.29 -10.25
N GLY A 85 6.23 6.27 -11.12
CA GLY A 85 5.92 5.14 -11.99
C GLY A 85 5.30 3.95 -11.25
N TYR A 86 4.79 4.15 -10.04
CA TYR A 86 3.95 3.15 -9.37
C TYR A 86 2.52 3.17 -9.94
N TYR A 87 1.96 4.37 -10.12
CA TYR A 87 0.59 4.55 -10.58
C TYR A 87 0.54 4.89 -12.07
N HIS A 88 -0.45 4.35 -12.78
CA HIS A 88 -0.72 4.64 -14.19
C HIS A 88 -2.20 4.99 -14.38
N GLU A 89 -2.50 5.94 -15.26
CA GLU A 89 -3.87 6.38 -15.54
C GLU A 89 -4.44 5.78 -16.83
N TYR A 90 -5.74 5.47 -16.81
CA TYR A 90 -6.49 4.99 -17.96
C TYR A 90 -7.85 5.68 -18.03
N THR A 91 -8.27 6.00 -19.23
CA THR A 91 -9.54 6.68 -19.48
C THR A 91 -10.70 5.71 -19.32
N VAL A 92 -11.66 6.07 -18.46
CA VAL A 92 -12.99 5.48 -18.51
C VAL A 92 -13.85 6.36 -19.41
N ILE A 93 -14.37 5.79 -20.50
CA ILE A 93 -15.15 6.56 -21.46
C ILE A 93 -16.41 7.11 -20.79
N THR A 94 -16.67 8.40 -20.97
CA THR A 94 -17.96 9.01 -20.68
C THR A 94 -18.81 8.95 -21.95
N PRO A 95 -19.96 8.25 -21.95
CA PRO A 95 -20.86 8.20 -23.10
C PRO A 95 -21.16 9.60 -23.65
N ASP A 96 -21.19 9.72 -24.97
CA ASP A 96 -21.47 10.95 -25.73
C ASP A 96 -20.48 12.11 -25.51
N SER A 97 -19.41 11.91 -24.75
CA SER A 97 -18.38 12.93 -24.61
C SER A 97 -17.49 12.99 -25.84
N PRO A 98 -17.24 14.17 -26.43
CA PRO A 98 -16.27 14.33 -27.52
C PRO A 98 -14.81 14.37 -27.02
N THR A 99 -14.58 14.14 -25.72
CA THR A 99 -13.28 14.22 -25.07
C THR A 99 -13.05 13.01 -24.17
N ARG A 100 -11.89 12.91 -23.51
CA ARG A 100 -11.64 11.90 -22.47
C ARG A 100 -12.60 11.98 -21.28
N GLY A 101 -13.33 13.08 -21.10
CA GLY A 101 -14.17 13.30 -19.91
C GLY A 101 -13.37 13.35 -18.61
N ALA A 102 -14.06 13.12 -17.48
CA ALA A 102 -13.50 13.24 -16.13
C ALA A 102 -13.22 11.89 -15.43
N ARG A 103 -13.62 10.77 -16.04
CA ARG A 103 -13.59 9.45 -15.39
C ARG A 103 -12.30 8.70 -15.69
N ARG A 104 -11.66 8.11 -14.69
CA ARG A 104 -10.41 7.36 -14.85
C ARG A 104 -10.35 6.15 -13.94
N VAL A 105 -9.59 5.15 -14.37
CA VAL A 105 -9.00 4.14 -13.50
C VAL A 105 -7.53 4.49 -13.30
N ILE A 106 -7.06 4.42 -12.06
CA ILE A 106 -5.64 4.49 -11.71
C ILE A 106 -5.22 3.13 -11.18
N THR A 107 -4.27 2.48 -11.85
CA THR A 107 -3.73 1.18 -11.41
C THR A 107 -2.49 1.39 -10.57
N GLY A 108 -2.37 0.63 -9.48
CA GLY A 108 -1.10 0.40 -8.78
C GLY A 108 -0.29 -0.73 -9.41
N ARG A 109 0.76 -1.18 -8.70
CA ARG A 109 1.56 -2.36 -9.11
C ARG A 109 1.08 -3.65 -8.48
N VAL A 110 0.31 -3.57 -7.39
CA VAL A 110 -0.25 -4.74 -6.74
C VAL A 110 -1.45 -5.20 -7.56
N TYR A 111 -1.60 -6.51 -7.71
CA TYR A 111 -2.74 -7.11 -8.40
C TYR A 111 -4.05 -6.62 -7.77
N HIS A 112 -4.98 -6.14 -8.60
CA HIS A 112 -6.27 -5.58 -8.19
C HIS A 112 -6.17 -4.35 -7.26
N GLU A 113 -5.05 -3.62 -7.31
CA GLU A 113 -4.94 -2.30 -6.69
C GLU A 113 -5.38 -1.22 -7.69
N ASP A 114 -6.68 -1.08 -7.85
CA ASP A 114 -7.27 -0.12 -8.77
C ASP A 114 -8.05 0.95 -8.01
N TYR A 115 -8.01 2.17 -8.53
CA TYR A 115 -8.76 3.30 -8.00
C TYR A 115 -9.60 3.93 -9.10
N TYR A 116 -10.87 4.17 -8.82
CA TYR A 116 -11.77 4.87 -9.71
C TYR A 116 -11.94 6.32 -9.26
N THR A 117 -11.92 7.24 -10.23
CA THR A 117 -12.33 8.64 -10.06
C THR A 117 -13.37 8.99 -11.12
N SER A 118 -14.41 9.72 -10.74
CA SER A 118 -15.42 10.24 -11.66
C SER A 118 -15.36 11.76 -11.84
N ASP A 119 -14.45 12.42 -11.14
CA ASP A 119 -14.42 13.87 -10.92
C ASP A 119 -13.05 14.47 -11.26
N HIS A 120 -12.35 13.87 -12.22
CA HIS A 120 -11.08 14.36 -12.74
C HIS A 120 -10.02 14.48 -11.62
N TYR A 121 -9.80 13.36 -10.93
CA TYR A 121 -8.77 13.17 -9.89
C TYR A 121 -9.02 13.92 -8.57
N ALA A 122 -10.20 14.51 -8.36
CA ALA A 122 -10.50 15.23 -7.13
C ALA A 122 -10.82 14.28 -5.96
N SER A 123 -11.44 13.14 -6.23
CA SER A 123 -11.65 12.05 -5.28
C SER A 123 -11.38 10.69 -5.91
N PHE A 124 -11.09 9.71 -5.06
CA PHE A 124 -10.80 8.35 -5.48
C PHE A 124 -11.50 7.34 -4.58
N TYR A 125 -12.01 6.28 -5.19
CA TYR A 125 -12.52 5.11 -4.49
C TYR A 125 -11.68 3.91 -4.90
N LYS A 126 -11.23 3.11 -3.92
CA LYS A 126 -10.56 1.85 -4.22
C LYS A 126 -11.58 0.87 -4.77
N VAL A 127 -11.29 0.24 -5.90
CA VAL A 127 -12.16 -0.79 -6.47
C VAL A 127 -12.06 -2.05 -5.60
N ASP A 128 -13.20 -2.53 -5.16
CA ASP A 128 -13.35 -3.81 -4.47
C ASP A 128 -13.81 -4.86 -5.48
N TRP A 129 -12.90 -5.80 -5.80
CA TRP A 129 -13.12 -6.90 -6.74
C TRP A 129 -13.86 -8.10 -6.11
N GLY A 130 -14.10 -8.07 -4.79
CA GLY A 130 -14.79 -9.14 -4.05
C GLY A 130 -16.31 -9.01 -4.01
N CYS A 131 -16.84 -7.91 -4.55
CA CYS A 131 -18.22 -7.66 -4.87
C CYS A 131 -18.33 -7.21 -6.34
#